data_AF-A0A1Q9TKV9-F1
#
_entry.id   AF-A0A1Q9TKV9-F1
#
_cell.length_a   1.000
_cell.length_b   1.000
_cell.length_c   1.000
_cell.angle_alpha   90.00
_cell.angle_beta   90.00
_cell.angle_gamma   90.00
#
_symmetry.space_group_name_H-M   'P 1'
#
loop_
_entity.id
_entity.type
_entity.pdbx_description
1 polymer ?
#
loop_
_entity_poly.entity_id
_entity_poly.type
_entity_poly.pdbx_seq_one_letter_code
_entity_poly.pdbx_strand_id
1 'polypeptide(L)'
;MNEYEQTLSRLAPRITDRDRQILVGLWEHQVMTTHHLHRIYFPDAGPRRARSRLLSLYRYGLLNRFRRHAHDRNAPDHWILSPTGAVLVALYQDKDPEELNFRSDRALALAHSPRLDHILGLAETRALFLEDAREVGADLLRWRSERECKERWGRYIRPDALVRWEEGEVVLDAFVEYDTGTEPLTQLKRKMSGYALLAQTSKLPSIVLFIVHSDKREDNAARKLASACTGTVGVYLTTHHRLAVEGAGAPIWRLAHCRDRVELCDIPNAYPCEEKGNSSSW
;
A
#
# COMPACT_ATOMS: atom_id res chain seq x y z
N MET A 1 31.27 9.53 21.46
CA MET A 1 29.89 9.22 21.06
C MET A 1 29.29 10.49 20.46
N ASN A 2 29.07 10.53 19.15
CA ASN A 2 28.43 11.69 18.50
C ASN A 2 27.00 11.88 19.07
N GLU A 3 26.46 13.10 19.06
CA GLU A 3 25.09 13.43 19.50
C GLU A 3 24.04 12.47 18.91
N TYR A 4 24.31 12.02 17.69
CA TYR A 4 23.58 10.99 16.97
C TYR A 4 23.55 9.62 17.68
N GLU A 5 24.72 9.06 18.02
CA GLU A 5 24.85 7.76 18.70
C GLU A 5 24.27 7.84 20.13
N GLN A 6 24.41 9.00 20.79
CA GLN A 6 23.79 9.26 22.09
C GLN A 6 22.26 9.26 22.00
N THR A 7 21.70 9.85 20.93
CA THR A 7 20.26 9.85 20.68
C THR A 7 19.74 8.44 20.46
N LEU A 8 20.41 7.63 19.65
CA LEU A 8 20.02 6.24 19.38
C LEU A 8 20.11 5.36 20.63
N SER A 9 21.19 5.47 21.40
CA SER A 9 21.36 4.74 22.66
C SER A 9 20.28 5.08 23.68
N ARG A 10 19.91 6.37 23.77
CA ARG A 10 18.83 6.84 24.65
C ARG A 10 17.45 6.33 24.19
N LEU A 11 17.24 6.14 22.90
CA LEU A 11 15.96 5.66 22.36
C LEU A 11 15.81 4.14 22.45
N ALA A 12 16.91 3.37 22.40
CA ALA A 12 16.89 1.91 22.40
C ALA A 12 15.92 1.26 23.41
N PRO A 13 15.89 1.62 24.71
CA PRO A 13 14.97 1.00 25.67
C PRO A 13 13.51 1.48 25.56
N ARG A 14 13.23 2.49 24.72
CA ARG A 14 11.90 3.12 24.59
C ARG A 14 11.16 2.75 23.31
N ILE A 15 11.85 2.15 22.34
CA ILE A 15 11.30 1.78 21.03
C ILE A 15 10.89 0.31 21.04
N THR A 16 9.62 0.07 20.69
CA THR A 16 9.01 -1.25 20.57
C THR A 16 9.01 -1.71 19.11
N ASP A 17 8.78 -3.00 18.88
CA ASP A 17 8.68 -3.54 17.52
C ASP A 17 7.54 -2.90 16.73
N ARG A 18 6.41 -2.60 17.38
CA ARG A 18 5.31 -1.85 16.77
C ARG A 18 5.76 -0.48 16.28
N ASP A 19 6.61 0.22 17.04
CA ASP A 19 7.10 1.53 16.58
C ASP A 19 7.99 1.38 15.36
N ARG A 20 8.86 0.36 15.33
CA ARG A 20 9.69 0.06 14.15
C ARG A 20 8.81 -0.19 12.93
N GLN A 21 7.75 -0.99 13.08
CA GLN A 21 6.76 -1.23 12.02
C GLN A 21 6.07 0.07 11.56
N ILE A 22 5.70 0.96 12.49
CA ILE A 22 5.14 2.28 12.15
C ILE A 22 6.14 3.14 11.35
N LEU A 23 7.40 3.19 11.77
CA LEU A 23 8.44 3.95 11.07
C LEU A 23 8.69 3.41 9.66
N VAL A 24 8.80 2.09 9.51
CA VAL A 24 8.93 1.41 8.21
C VAL A 24 7.70 1.65 7.34
N GLY A 25 6.50 1.53 7.89
CA GLY A 25 5.27 1.81 7.16
C GLY A 25 5.18 3.26 6.66
N LEU A 26 5.63 4.23 7.46
CA LEU A 26 5.71 5.64 7.05
C LEU A 26 6.84 5.90 6.05
N TRP A 27 7.91 5.12 6.08
CA TRP A 27 8.93 5.16 5.04
C TRP A 27 8.38 4.68 3.69
N GLU A 28 7.61 3.59 3.71
CA GLU A 28 6.98 2.97 2.54
C GLU A 28 5.84 3.83 1.96
N HIS A 29 4.95 4.33 2.81
CA HIS A 29 3.74 5.07 2.40
C HIS A 29 3.93 6.59 2.44
N GLN A 30 5.08 7.08 2.90
CA GLN A 30 5.44 8.49 3.04
C GLN A 30 4.62 9.29 4.08
N VAL A 31 3.29 9.17 4.06
CA VAL A 31 2.37 9.85 4.97
C VAL A 31 1.15 8.98 5.28
N MET A 32 0.74 8.96 6.54
CA MET A 32 -0.48 8.29 6.99
C MET A 32 -1.22 9.16 8.00
N THR A 33 -2.55 9.06 8.01
CA THR A 33 -3.34 9.73 9.05
C THR A 33 -3.24 8.96 10.37
N THR A 34 -3.64 9.63 11.45
CA THR A 34 -3.84 8.98 12.75
C THR A 34 -4.81 7.79 12.66
N HIS A 35 -5.83 7.87 11.79
CA HIS A 35 -6.79 6.78 11.58
C HIS A 35 -6.16 5.59 10.87
N HIS A 36 -5.37 5.82 9.81
CA HIS A 36 -4.66 4.73 9.12
C HIS A 36 -3.70 4.02 10.08
N LEU A 37 -2.88 4.77 10.82
CA LEU A 37 -1.92 4.20 11.76
C LEU A 37 -2.59 3.41 12.89
N HIS A 38 -3.74 3.87 13.36
CA HIS A 38 -4.54 3.15 14.35
C HIS A 38 -5.05 1.82 13.77
N ARG A 39 -5.71 1.85 12.61
CA ARG A 39 -6.29 0.67 11.96
C ARG A 39 -5.25 -0.39 11.60
N ILE A 40 -4.07 0.03 11.15
CA ILE A 40 -2.99 -0.86 10.70
C ILE A 40 -2.19 -1.45 11.88
N TYR A 41 -1.75 -0.62 12.83
CA TYR A 41 -0.75 -1.04 13.85
C TYR A 41 -1.33 -1.25 15.26
N PHE A 42 -2.58 -0.83 15.47
CA PHE A 42 -3.27 -0.90 16.76
C PHE A 42 -4.67 -1.52 16.61
N PRO A 43 -4.82 -2.64 15.88
CA PRO A 43 -6.13 -3.22 15.56
C PRO A 43 -6.99 -3.50 16.81
N ASP A 44 -6.37 -4.03 17.87
CA ASP A 44 -7.07 -4.44 19.10
C ASP A 44 -7.08 -3.36 20.19
N ALA A 45 -6.71 -2.13 19.83
CA ALA A 45 -6.59 -1.04 20.77
C ALA A 45 -7.52 0.11 20.43
N GLY A 46 -8.06 0.76 21.46
CA GLY A 46 -8.85 1.97 21.27
C GLY A 46 -8.02 3.12 20.67
N PRO A 47 -8.62 4.04 19.89
CA PRO A 47 -7.92 5.14 19.20
C PRO A 47 -7.05 6.03 20.10
N ARG A 48 -7.36 6.12 21.41
CA ARG A 48 -6.58 6.88 22.39
C ARG A 48 -5.17 6.30 22.58
N ARG A 49 -5.00 4.97 22.54
CA ARG A 49 -3.69 4.31 22.71
C ARG A 49 -2.78 4.64 21.53
N ALA A 50 -3.30 4.52 20.30
CA ALA A 50 -2.58 4.90 19.08
C ALA A 50 -2.13 6.37 19.13
N ARG A 51 -3.06 7.31 19.41
CA ARG A 51 -2.75 8.74 19.53
C ARG A 51 -1.65 9.03 20.56
N SER A 52 -1.75 8.45 21.75
CA SER A 52 -0.75 8.63 22.81
C SER A 52 0.63 8.12 22.40
N ARG A 53 0.69 6.97 21.71
CA ARG A 53 1.95 6.43 21.22
C ARG A 53 2.56 7.27 20.10
N LEU A 54 1.77 7.71 19.12
CA LEU A 54 2.23 8.58 18.04
C LEU A 54 2.75 9.93 18.57
N LEU A 55 2.09 10.50 19.58
CA LEU A 55 2.59 11.70 20.28
C LEU A 55 3.91 11.44 21.01
N SER A 56 4.13 10.23 21.54
CA SER A 56 5.40 9.87 22.15
C SER A 56 6.52 9.79 21.11
N LEU A 57 6.28 9.12 19.97
CA LEU A 57 7.24 9.05 18.87
C LEU A 57 7.57 10.43 18.28
N TYR A 58 6.57 11.32 18.21
CA TYR A 58 6.77 12.73 17.86
C TYR A 58 7.69 13.44 18.86
N ARG A 59 7.43 13.31 20.16
CA ARG A 59 8.26 13.92 21.23
C ARG A 59 9.68 13.35 21.28
N TYR A 60 9.86 12.10 20.87
CA TYR A 60 11.17 11.49 20.67
C TYR A 60 11.89 12.01 19.43
N GLY A 61 11.24 12.82 18.61
CA GLY A 61 11.78 13.37 17.38
C GLY A 61 11.86 12.35 16.24
N LEU A 62 11.11 11.24 16.30
CA LEU A 62 11.10 10.19 15.28
C LEU A 62 10.05 10.41 14.19
N LEU A 63 9.00 11.14 14.52
CA LEU A 63 7.93 11.52 13.60
C LEU A 63 7.85 13.04 13.52
N ASN A 64 7.33 13.53 12.40
CA ASN A 64 6.79 14.87 12.29
C ASN A 64 5.31 14.78 11.86
N ARG A 65 4.58 15.90 11.91
CA ARG A 65 3.18 15.94 11.50
C ARG A 65 2.74 17.29 10.95
N PHE A 66 1.69 17.27 10.15
CA PHE A 66 0.97 18.45 9.72
C PHE A 66 -0.55 18.20 9.72
N ARG A 67 -1.34 19.25 9.50
CA ARG A 67 -2.79 19.18 9.29
C ARG A 67 -3.17 19.97 8.05
N ARG A 68 -4.00 19.36 7.18
CA ARG A 68 -4.51 20.02 5.97
C ARG A 68 -5.45 21.18 6.33
N HIS A 69 -6.34 20.98 7.29
CA HIS A 69 -7.35 21.94 7.71
C HIS A 69 -7.17 22.27 9.20
N ALA A 70 -6.18 23.09 9.53
CA ALA A 70 -5.83 23.38 10.92
C ALA A 70 -6.98 24.00 11.75
N HIS A 71 -7.98 24.59 11.08
CA HIS A 71 -9.17 25.17 11.72
C HIS A 71 -10.23 24.12 12.10
N ASP A 72 -10.23 22.95 11.47
CA ASP A 72 -11.09 21.84 11.87
C ASP A 72 -10.42 21.08 13.02
N ARG A 73 -11.00 21.20 14.22
CA ARG A 73 -10.49 20.54 15.43
C ARG A 73 -10.53 19.01 15.33
N ASN A 74 -11.36 18.46 14.45
CA ASN A 74 -11.52 17.04 14.23
C ASN A 74 -10.63 16.50 13.10
N ALA A 75 -9.93 17.37 12.36
CA ALA A 75 -9.02 16.93 11.31
C ALA A 75 -7.88 16.08 11.90
N PRO A 76 -7.63 14.87 11.34
CA PRO A 76 -6.58 14.01 11.85
C PRO A 76 -5.18 14.59 11.58
N ASP A 77 -4.24 14.29 12.47
CA ASP A 77 -2.82 14.54 12.19
C ASP A 77 -2.38 13.62 11.04
N HIS A 78 -1.63 14.21 10.10
CA HIS A 78 -0.92 13.50 9.03
C HIS A 78 0.52 13.32 9.49
N TRP A 79 0.90 12.07 9.70
CA TRP A 79 2.19 11.69 10.25
C TRP A 79 3.17 11.39 9.12
N ILE A 80 4.39 11.90 9.27
CA ILE A 80 5.50 11.65 8.36
C ILE A 80 6.74 11.27 9.18
N LEU A 81 7.70 10.64 8.52
CA LEU A 81 8.98 10.29 9.14
C LEU A 81 9.83 11.56 9.38
N SER A 82 10.60 11.59 10.47
CA SER A 82 11.65 12.60 10.69
C SER A 82 13.02 12.10 10.19
N PRO A 83 14.07 12.94 10.11
CA PRO A 83 15.43 12.47 9.84
C PRO A 83 15.90 11.37 10.81
N THR A 84 15.66 11.55 12.12
CA THR A 84 16.03 10.56 13.14
C THR A 84 15.20 9.28 13.02
N GLY A 85 13.93 9.40 12.62
CA GLY A 85 13.09 8.24 12.30
C GLY A 85 13.61 7.45 11.10
N ALA A 86 14.03 8.14 10.04
CA ALA A 86 14.59 7.53 8.83
C ALA A 86 15.87 6.76 9.14
N VAL A 87 16.74 7.32 9.95
CA VAL A 87 17.93 6.63 10.47
C VAL A 87 17.56 5.31 11.15
N LEU A 88 16.55 5.30 12.03
CA LEU A 88 16.12 4.07 12.69
C LEU A 88 15.55 3.04 11.70
N VAL A 89 14.89 3.49 10.63
CA VAL A 89 14.44 2.61 9.55
C VAL A 89 15.65 1.97 8.85
N ALA A 90 16.70 2.74 8.54
CA ALA A 90 17.90 2.23 7.87
C ALA A 90 18.55 1.13 8.71
N LEU A 91 18.81 1.43 9.99
CA LEU A 91 19.40 0.48 10.92
C LEU A 91 18.54 -0.78 11.11
N TYR A 92 17.20 -0.63 11.11
CA TYR A 92 16.30 -1.77 11.20
C TYR A 92 16.28 -2.63 9.93
N GLN A 93 16.55 -2.03 8.77
CA GLN A 93 16.65 -2.72 7.49
C GLN A 93 18.07 -3.21 7.17
N ASP A 94 19.01 -3.09 8.12
CA ASP A 94 20.43 -3.38 7.94
C ASP A 94 21.06 -2.62 6.76
N LYS A 95 20.69 -1.34 6.63
CA LYS A 95 21.17 -0.42 5.60
C LYS A 95 21.91 0.75 6.22
N ASP A 96 22.84 1.33 5.47
CA ASP A 96 23.41 2.62 5.81
C ASP A 96 22.31 3.71 5.76
N PRO A 97 22.21 4.63 6.74
CA PRO A 97 21.33 5.79 6.66
C PRO A 97 21.40 6.58 5.35
N GLU A 98 22.55 6.65 4.69
CA GLU A 98 22.72 7.32 3.40
C GLU A 98 22.02 6.58 2.26
N GLU A 99 21.95 5.24 2.31
CA GLU A 99 21.27 4.41 1.30
C GLU A 99 19.77 4.66 1.25
N LEU A 100 19.15 4.99 2.39
CA LEU A 100 17.74 5.40 2.39
C LEU A 100 17.50 6.66 1.55
N ASN A 101 18.49 7.57 1.46
CA ASN A 101 18.35 8.85 0.77
C ASN A 101 17.08 9.61 1.21
N PHE A 102 16.82 9.63 2.53
CA PHE A 102 15.67 10.30 3.10
C PHE A 102 15.82 11.82 2.99
N ARG A 103 14.73 12.49 2.58
CA ARG A 103 14.70 13.93 2.30
C ARG A 103 13.58 14.58 3.10
N SER A 104 13.94 15.22 4.22
CA SER A 104 12.97 15.85 5.14
C SER A 104 12.19 16.99 4.49
N ASP A 105 12.83 17.76 3.61
CA ASP A 105 12.22 18.80 2.80
C ASP A 105 11.10 18.23 1.91
N ARG A 106 11.35 17.09 1.26
CA ARG A 106 10.34 16.39 0.45
C ARG A 106 9.21 15.80 1.29
N ALA A 107 9.52 15.26 2.47
CA ALA A 107 8.50 14.72 3.38
C ALA A 107 7.53 15.82 3.85
N LEU A 108 8.04 17.01 4.18
CA LEU A 108 7.22 18.16 4.56
C LEU A 108 6.42 18.74 3.38
N ALA A 109 7.01 18.78 2.18
CA ALA A 109 6.34 19.28 0.97
C ALA A 109 5.08 18.48 0.59
N LEU A 110 4.91 17.25 1.09
CA LEU A 110 3.70 16.45 0.88
C LEU A 110 2.43 17.16 1.37
N ALA A 111 2.53 18.04 2.37
CA ALA A 111 1.40 18.84 2.86
C ALA A 111 0.75 19.71 1.77
N HIS A 112 1.51 20.04 0.72
CA HIS A 112 1.08 20.87 -0.41
C HIS A 112 1.08 20.10 -1.73
N SER A 113 1.29 18.79 -1.70
CA SER A 113 1.43 17.97 -2.91
C SER A 113 0.05 17.58 -3.47
N PRO A 114 -0.16 17.67 -4.80
CA PRO A 114 -1.36 17.12 -5.43
C PRO A 114 -1.45 15.59 -5.33
N ARG A 115 -0.34 14.91 -4.98
CA ARG A 115 -0.30 13.45 -4.76
C ARG A 115 -0.78 13.03 -3.37
N LEU A 116 -1.04 13.96 -2.46
CA LEU A 116 -1.39 13.62 -1.08
C LEU A 116 -2.62 12.71 -1.02
N ASP A 117 -3.69 13.05 -1.76
CA ASP A 117 -4.93 12.26 -1.76
C ASP A 117 -4.72 10.85 -2.34
N HIS A 118 -3.81 10.70 -3.32
CA HIS A 118 -3.40 9.39 -3.85
C HIS A 118 -2.69 8.55 -2.80
N ILE A 119 -1.71 9.12 -2.11
CA ILE A 119 -0.92 8.44 -1.07
C ILE A 119 -1.80 8.03 0.10
N LEU A 120 -2.70 8.94 0.54
CA LEU A 120 -3.64 8.65 1.61
C LEU A 120 -4.63 7.56 1.21
N GLY A 121 -5.10 7.57 -0.05
CA GLY A 121 -5.97 6.53 -0.58
C GLY A 121 -5.30 5.16 -0.65
N LEU A 122 -4.01 5.09 -0.94
CA LEU A 122 -3.25 3.84 -0.90
C LEU A 122 -3.07 3.32 0.53
N ALA A 123 -2.79 4.21 1.48
CA ALA A 123 -2.74 3.85 2.91
C ALA A 123 -4.10 3.38 3.44
N GLU A 124 -5.19 4.01 2.98
CA GLU A 124 -6.56 3.59 3.27
C GLU A 124 -6.86 2.21 2.67
N THR A 125 -6.45 1.97 1.42
CA THR A 125 -6.56 0.65 0.77
C THR A 125 -5.89 -0.43 1.60
N ARG A 126 -4.66 -0.19 2.06
CA ARG A 126 -3.96 -1.14 2.94
C ARG A 126 -4.72 -1.41 4.24
N ALA A 127 -5.28 -0.37 4.86
CA ALA A 127 -6.06 -0.52 6.09
C ALA A 127 -7.33 -1.36 5.85
N LEU A 128 -8.03 -1.13 4.74
CA LEU A 128 -9.23 -1.88 4.35
C LEU A 128 -8.91 -3.36 4.10
N PHE A 129 -7.82 -3.67 3.38
CA PHE A 129 -7.39 -5.06 3.19
C PHE A 129 -7.04 -5.74 4.52
N LEU A 130 -6.34 -5.07 5.44
CA LEU A 130 -6.00 -5.63 6.76
C LEU A 130 -7.20 -5.84 7.68
N GLU A 131 -8.20 -4.97 7.59
CA GLU A 131 -9.44 -5.11 8.36
C GLU A 131 -10.27 -6.25 7.84
N ASP A 132 -10.54 -6.25 6.55
CA ASP A 132 -11.37 -7.24 5.92
C ASP A 132 -10.75 -8.65 6.02
N ALA A 133 -9.43 -8.79 5.87
CA ALA A 133 -8.74 -10.06 6.09
C ALA A 133 -9.11 -10.68 7.45
N ARG A 134 -9.11 -9.88 8.51
CA ARG A 134 -9.48 -10.33 9.87
C ARG A 134 -10.95 -10.68 9.99
N GLU A 135 -11.83 -10.02 9.24
CA GLU A 135 -13.28 -10.26 9.29
C GLU A 135 -13.67 -11.56 8.57
N VAL A 136 -13.05 -11.85 7.42
CA VAL A 136 -13.36 -13.05 6.63
C VAL A 136 -12.48 -14.26 6.98
N GLY A 137 -11.52 -14.11 7.90
CA GLY A 137 -10.60 -15.18 8.29
C GLY A 137 -9.50 -15.45 7.25
N ALA A 138 -9.17 -14.44 6.46
CA ALA A 138 -8.04 -14.41 5.54
C ALA A 138 -6.82 -13.70 6.17
N ASP A 139 -5.68 -13.78 5.49
CA ASP A 139 -4.44 -13.15 5.89
C ASP A 139 -3.87 -12.26 4.77
N LEU A 140 -3.59 -11.00 5.11
CA LEU A 140 -2.76 -10.13 4.28
C LEU A 140 -1.28 -10.43 4.54
N LEU A 141 -0.77 -11.52 3.95
CA LEU A 141 0.61 -11.97 4.13
C LEU A 141 1.65 -10.93 3.73
N ARG A 142 1.34 -10.10 2.72
CA ARG A 142 2.28 -9.08 2.24
C ARG A 142 1.59 -7.88 1.62
N TRP A 143 2.17 -6.73 1.89
CA TRP A 143 1.93 -5.47 1.19
C TRP A 143 3.26 -4.86 0.78
N ARG A 144 3.58 -4.83 -0.52
CA ARG A 144 4.76 -4.14 -1.05
C ARG A 144 4.34 -2.78 -1.57
N SER A 145 5.00 -1.72 -1.10
CA SER A 145 4.71 -0.34 -1.51
C SER A 145 5.20 0.01 -2.92
N GLU A 146 4.75 1.14 -3.48
CA GLU A 146 5.23 1.70 -4.76
C GLU A 146 6.77 1.76 -4.81
N ARG A 147 7.42 2.09 -3.69
CA ARG A 147 8.88 2.16 -3.58
C ARG A 147 9.53 0.81 -3.83
N GLU A 148 9.10 -0.23 -3.12
CA GLU A 148 9.60 -1.59 -3.31
C GLU A 148 9.28 -2.11 -4.72
N CYS A 149 8.06 -1.85 -5.19
CA CYS A 149 7.64 -2.25 -6.52
C CYS A 149 8.53 -1.63 -7.61
N LYS A 150 8.89 -0.36 -7.45
CA LYS A 150 9.81 0.33 -8.36
C LYS A 150 11.22 -0.25 -8.31
N GLU A 151 11.73 -0.58 -7.12
CA GLU A 151 13.05 -1.22 -6.98
C GLU A 151 13.08 -2.57 -7.67
N ARG A 152 12.01 -3.37 -7.55
CA ARG A 152 11.95 -4.73 -8.06
C ARG A 152 11.56 -4.85 -9.53
N TRP A 153 10.54 -4.10 -9.95
CA TRP A 153 9.94 -4.23 -11.28
C TRP A 153 9.98 -2.94 -12.10
N GLY A 154 10.67 -1.90 -11.64
CA GLY A 154 10.69 -0.58 -12.27
C GLY A 154 11.16 -0.53 -13.73
N ARG A 155 11.79 -1.61 -14.21
CA ARG A 155 12.12 -1.85 -15.62
C ARG A 155 10.89 -2.12 -16.49
N TYR A 156 9.84 -2.71 -15.91
CA TYR A 156 8.63 -3.16 -16.59
C TYR A 156 7.41 -2.32 -16.19
N ILE A 157 7.17 -2.19 -14.89
CA ILE A 157 5.97 -1.61 -14.30
C ILE A 157 6.29 -0.78 -13.07
N ARG A 158 5.35 0.07 -12.67
CA ARG A 158 5.39 0.84 -11.42
C ARG A 158 3.99 0.84 -10.81
N PRO A 159 3.54 -0.31 -10.27
CA PRO A 159 2.27 -0.39 -9.56
C PRO A 159 2.33 0.45 -8.28
N ASP A 160 1.17 0.86 -7.79
CA ASP A 160 1.08 1.56 -6.50
C ASP A 160 1.38 0.61 -5.33
N ALA A 161 1.02 -0.67 -5.46
CA ALA A 161 1.43 -1.72 -4.51
C ALA A 161 1.39 -3.12 -5.14
N LEU A 162 1.92 -4.12 -4.42
CA LEU A 162 1.59 -5.52 -4.60
C LEU A 162 1.04 -6.08 -3.28
N VAL A 163 -0.09 -6.78 -3.38
CA VAL A 163 -0.70 -7.52 -2.29
C VAL A 163 -0.49 -9.01 -2.46
N ARG A 164 -0.16 -9.71 -1.35
CA ARG A 164 -0.34 -11.16 -1.21
C ARG A 164 -1.45 -11.41 -0.21
N TRP A 165 -2.56 -11.97 -0.70
CA TRP A 165 -3.74 -12.34 0.07
C TRP A 165 -3.82 -13.87 0.18
N GLU A 166 -4.10 -14.40 1.36
CA GLU A 166 -4.27 -15.82 1.61
C GLU A 166 -5.62 -16.07 2.28
N GLU A 167 -6.41 -16.99 1.72
CA GLU A 167 -7.71 -17.38 2.26
C GLU A 167 -7.87 -18.90 2.11
N GLY A 168 -7.84 -19.61 3.23
CA GLY A 168 -7.76 -21.08 3.20
C GLY A 168 -6.47 -21.56 2.50
N GLU A 169 -6.61 -22.38 1.47
CA GLU A 169 -5.49 -22.88 0.66
C GLU A 169 -5.19 -22.00 -0.57
N VAL A 170 -5.95 -20.91 -0.76
CA VAL A 170 -5.81 -20.05 -1.92
C VAL A 170 -4.91 -18.86 -1.60
N VAL A 171 -3.86 -18.69 -2.41
CA VAL A 171 -2.97 -17.52 -2.36
C VAL A 171 -3.10 -16.71 -3.64
N LEU A 172 -3.34 -15.42 -3.50
CA LEU A 172 -3.38 -14.44 -4.58
C LEU A 172 -2.24 -13.44 -4.43
N ASP A 173 -1.36 -13.37 -5.44
CA ASP A 173 -0.46 -12.23 -5.66
C ASP A 173 -1.06 -11.30 -6.71
N ALA A 174 -1.33 -10.05 -6.34
CA ALA A 174 -1.89 -9.06 -7.26
C ALA A 174 -1.24 -7.68 -7.12
N PHE A 175 -1.05 -7.02 -8.25
CA PHE A 175 -0.66 -5.61 -8.29
C PHE A 175 -1.87 -4.72 -8.04
N VAL A 176 -1.67 -3.60 -7.35
CA VAL A 176 -2.71 -2.61 -7.05
C VAL A 176 -2.41 -1.32 -7.78
N GLU A 177 -3.43 -0.76 -8.42
CA GLU A 177 -3.43 0.55 -9.07
C GLU A 177 -4.60 1.38 -8.50
N TYR A 178 -4.29 2.42 -7.75
CA TYR A 178 -5.27 3.28 -7.10
C TYR A 178 -5.53 4.53 -7.97
N ASP A 179 -6.74 4.68 -8.48
CA ASP A 179 -7.11 5.78 -9.40
C ASP A 179 -7.92 6.86 -8.70
N THR A 180 -7.35 8.06 -8.61
CA THR A 180 -8.03 9.29 -8.14
C THR A 180 -8.83 10.00 -9.23
N GLY A 181 -8.89 9.44 -10.45
CA GLY A 181 -9.57 10.03 -11.60
C GLY A 181 -8.75 11.09 -12.35
N THR A 182 -7.52 11.36 -11.91
CA THR A 182 -6.63 12.38 -12.51
C THR A 182 -5.91 11.87 -13.76
N GLU A 183 -5.68 10.56 -13.88
CA GLU A 183 -5.00 9.95 -15.01
C GLU A 183 -5.96 9.69 -16.19
N PRO A 184 -5.59 9.93 -17.46
CA PRO A 184 -6.43 9.55 -18.60
C PRO A 184 -6.52 8.03 -18.79
N LEU A 185 -7.66 7.51 -19.28
CA LEU A 185 -7.85 6.07 -19.57
C LEU A 185 -6.86 5.53 -20.62
N THR A 186 -6.40 6.37 -21.54
CA THR A 186 -5.34 6.02 -22.50
C THR A 186 -4.05 5.65 -21.80
N GLN A 187 -3.77 6.30 -20.66
CA GLN A 187 -2.59 6.02 -19.89
C GLN A 187 -2.71 4.75 -19.06
N LEU A 188 -3.89 4.47 -18.49
CA LEU A 188 -4.18 3.15 -17.89
C LEU A 188 -3.94 2.02 -18.91
N LYS A 189 -4.46 2.17 -20.12
CA LYS A 189 -4.21 1.19 -21.20
C LYS A 189 -2.72 1.03 -21.52
N ARG A 190 -1.96 2.13 -21.52
CA ARG A 190 -0.52 2.10 -21.78
C ARG A 190 0.25 1.34 -20.70
N LYS A 191 -0.17 1.39 -19.43
CA LYS A 191 0.47 0.62 -18.34
C LYS A 191 0.43 -0.89 -18.62
N MET A 192 -0.62 -1.37 -19.29
CA MET A 192 -0.84 -2.81 -19.52
C MET A 192 0.22 -3.50 -20.38
N SER A 193 0.91 -2.78 -21.27
CA SER A 193 2.02 -3.38 -22.01
C SER A 193 3.17 -3.78 -21.09
N GLY A 194 3.40 -3.02 -20.01
CA GLY A 194 4.40 -3.34 -18.99
C GLY A 194 4.04 -4.62 -18.23
N TYR A 195 2.78 -4.77 -17.82
CA TYR A 195 2.31 -5.97 -17.12
C TYR A 195 2.34 -7.22 -18.00
N ALA A 196 1.98 -7.08 -19.28
CA ALA A 196 2.10 -8.17 -20.26
C ALA A 196 3.57 -8.59 -20.46
N LEU A 197 4.48 -7.62 -20.57
CA LEU A 197 5.92 -7.90 -20.69
C LEU A 197 6.46 -8.57 -19.42
N LEU A 198 6.02 -8.14 -18.23
CA LEU A 198 6.39 -8.77 -16.96
C LEU A 198 5.90 -10.21 -16.91
N ALA A 199 4.64 -10.47 -17.28
CA ALA A 199 4.08 -11.84 -17.29
C ALA A 199 4.85 -12.74 -18.26
N GLN A 200 5.13 -12.25 -19.47
CA GLN A 200 5.89 -12.99 -20.47
C GLN A 200 7.31 -13.34 -20.02
N THR A 201 7.97 -12.40 -19.32
CA THR A 201 9.36 -12.54 -18.88
C THR A 201 9.47 -13.43 -17.64
N SER A 202 8.58 -13.23 -16.66
CA SER A 202 8.58 -13.98 -15.40
C SER A 202 7.96 -15.37 -15.51
N LYS A 203 7.18 -15.63 -16.57
CA LYS A 203 6.36 -16.85 -16.76
C LYS A 203 5.27 -17.01 -15.69
N LEU A 204 4.84 -15.91 -15.09
CA LEU A 204 3.80 -15.88 -14.09
C LEU A 204 2.66 -14.97 -14.55
N PRO A 205 1.43 -15.20 -14.09
CA PRO A 205 0.35 -14.28 -14.33
C PRO A 205 0.62 -12.89 -13.73
N SER A 206 0.29 -11.84 -14.46
CA SER A 206 0.20 -10.48 -13.92
C SER A 206 -1.26 -10.17 -13.63
N ILE A 207 -1.65 -10.25 -12.36
CA ILE A 207 -3.00 -9.87 -11.91
C ILE A 207 -2.95 -8.42 -11.44
N VAL A 208 -3.86 -7.58 -11.92
CA VAL A 208 -3.91 -6.14 -11.61
C VAL A 208 -5.29 -5.76 -11.11
N LEU A 209 -5.34 -5.20 -9.91
CA LEU A 209 -6.52 -4.68 -9.22
C LEU A 209 -6.55 -3.15 -9.37
N PHE A 210 -7.48 -2.65 -10.18
CA PHE A 210 -7.75 -1.22 -10.29
C PHE A 210 -8.83 -0.80 -9.29
N ILE A 211 -8.50 0.14 -8.41
CA ILE A 211 -9.43 0.68 -7.42
C ILE A 211 -9.73 2.12 -7.82
N VAL A 212 -10.89 2.34 -8.46
CA VAL A 212 -11.23 3.59 -9.13
C VAL A 212 -12.22 4.47 -8.36
N HIS A 213 -12.15 5.78 -8.58
CA HIS A 213 -12.93 6.75 -7.79
C HIS A 213 -14.46 6.74 -8.04
N SER A 214 -14.98 6.09 -9.08
CA SER A 214 -16.43 6.08 -9.38
C SER A 214 -16.86 4.94 -10.30
N ASP A 215 -18.16 4.60 -10.28
CA ASP A 215 -18.75 3.59 -11.17
C ASP A 215 -18.60 3.95 -12.65
N LYS A 216 -18.80 5.24 -13.00
CA LYS A 216 -18.61 5.72 -14.37
C LYS A 216 -17.16 5.51 -14.82
N ARG A 217 -16.20 5.70 -13.91
CA ARG A 217 -14.78 5.44 -14.20
C ARG A 217 -14.52 3.96 -14.37
N GLU A 218 -15.12 3.11 -13.54
CA GLU A 218 -15.04 1.64 -13.64
C GLU A 218 -15.52 1.14 -15.00
N ASP A 219 -16.71 1.57 -15.44
CA ASP A 219 -17.29 1.19 -16.73
C ASP A 219 -16.41 1.60 -17.92
N ASN A 220 -15.85 2.81 -17.86
CA ASN A 220 -14.99 3.30 -18.93
C ASN A 220 -13.62 2.61 -18.93
N ALA A 221 -13.05 2.33 -17.76
CA ALA A 221 -11.80 1.60 -17.60
C ALA A 221 -11.97 0.14 -18.05
N ALA A 222 -13.02 -0.56 -17.62
CA ALA A 222 -13.33 -1.92 -18.06
C ALA A 222 -13.37 -2.03 -19.59
N ARG A 223 -14.16 -1.17 -20.26
CA ARG A 223 -14.22 -1.13 -21.74
C ARG A 223 -12.87 -0.87 -22.39
N LYS A 224 -12.05 0.01 -21.80
CA LYS A 224 -10.74 0.39 -22.36
C LYS A 224 -9.69 -0.70 -22.16
N LEU A 225 -9.77 -1.44 -21.06
CA LEU A 225 -8.80 -2.43 -20.60
C LEU A 225 -9.18 -3.88 -20.97
N ALA A 226 -10.41 -4.13 -21.43
CA ALA A 226 -10.88 -5.47 -21.81
C ALA A 226 -9.91 -6.20 -22.77
N SER A 227 -9.36 -5.48 -23.77
CA SER A 227 -8.40 -6.06 -24.73
C SER A 227 -7.03 -6.40 -24.13
N ALA A 228 -6.73 -5.95 -22.90
CA ALA A 228 -5.49 -6.26 -22.21
C ALA A 228 -5.58 -7.57 -21.40
N CYS A 229 -6.79 -8.09 -21.18
CA CYS A 229 -6.99 -9.36 -20.50
C CYS A 229 -6.56 -10.49 -21.44
N THR A 230 -5.71 -11.37 -20.92
CA THR A 230 -5.17 -12.53 -21.64
C THR A 230 -5.05 -13.68 -20.65
N GLY A 231 -4.72 -14.90 -21.08
CA GLY A 231 -4.50 -16.03 -20.16
C GLY A 231 -3.37 -15.82 -19.14
N THR A 232 -2.55 -14.77 -19.30
CA THR A 232 -1.44 -14.44 -18.36
C THR A 232 -1.56 -13.02 -17.78
N VAL A 233 -2.63 -12.29 -18.09
CA VAL A 233 -2.86 -10.93 -17.55
C VAL A 233 -4.32 -10.81 -17.15
N GLY A 234 -4.57 -10.73 -15.85
CA GLY A 234 -5.88 -10.49 -15.27
C GLY A 234 -6.07 -9.03 -14.89
N VAL A 235 -7.16 -8.42 -15.32
CA VAL A 235 -7.49 -7.03 -14.98
C VAL A 235 -8.84 -6.99 -14.29
N TYR A 236 -8.82 -6.66 -13.01
CA TYR A 236 -9.99 -6.56 -12.16
C TYR A 236 -10.18 -5.13 -11.69
N LEU A 237 -11.42 -4.71 -11.57
CA LEU A 237 -11.80 -3.36 -11.19
C LEU A 237 -12.79 -3.38 -10.03
N THR A 238 -12.62 -2.44 -9.12
CA THR A 238 -13.63 -2.09 -8.12
C THR A 238 -13.61 -0.58 -7.90
N THR A 239 -14.54 -0.06 -7.10
CA THR A 239 -14.55 1.35 -6.71
C THR A 239 -14.08 1.55 -5.28
N HIS A 240 -13.60 2.77 -4.98
CA HIS A 240 -13.23 3.17 -3.62
C HIS A 240 -14.38 2.92 -2.64
N HIS A 241 -15.61 3.21 -3.07
CA HIS A 241 -16.80 3.04 -2.26
C HIS A 241 -17.11 1.57 -1.96
N ARG A 242 -17.10 0.69 -2.97
CA ARG A 242 -17.36 -0.76 -2.75
C ARG A 242 -16.31 -1.37 -1.84
N LEU A 243 -15.03 -1.09 -2.07
CA LEU A 243 -13.96 -1.59 -1.20
C LEU A 243 -14.16 -1.14 0.26
N ALA A 244 -14.61 0.10 0.48
CA ALA A 244 -14.81 0.63 1.83
C ALA A 244 -16.07 0.09 2.55
N VAL A 245 -17.09 -0.35 1.81
CA VAL A 245 -18.38 -0.78 2.37
C VAL A 245 -18.50 -2.30 2.44
N GLU A 246 -18.01 -2.99 1.42
CA GLU A 246 -18.21 -4.43 1.25
C GLU A 246 -16.97 -5.24 1.63
N GLY A 247 -15.78 -4.64 1.64
CA GLY A 247 -14.53 -5.34 1.98
C GLY A 247 -13.75 -5.84 0.76
N ALA A 248 -12.49 -6.24 0.98
CA ALA A 248 -11.59 -6.65 -0.09
C ALA A 248 -11.85 -8.08 -0.57
N GLY A 249 -12.22 -9.01 0.31
CA GLY A 249 -12.53 -10.41 0.03
C GLY A 249 -13.92 -10.60 -0.58
N ALA A 250 -14.82 -9.63 -0.42
CA ALA A 250 -16.16 -9.67 -1.01
C ALA A 250 -16.16 -9.74 -2.55
N PRO A 251 -17.27 -10.16 -3.18
CA PRO A 251 -17.40 -10.26 -4.64
C PRO A 251 -17.55 -8.88 -5.30
N ILE A 252 -16.54 -8.03 -5.14
CA ILE A 252 -16.50 -6.67 -5.67
C ILE A 252 -15.60 -6.53 -6.89
N TRP A 253 -14.80 -7.54 -7.24
CA TRP A 253 -13.79 -7.46 -8.28
C TRP A 253 -14.37 -7.81 -9.65
N ARG A 254 -14.69 -6.78 -10.43
CA ARG A 254 -15.19 -6.93 -11.80
C ARG A 254 -14.06 -7.18 -12.77
N LEU A 255 -14.11 -8.27 -13.51
CA LEU A 255 -13.16 -8.55 -14.59
C LEU A 255 -13.39 -7.59 -15.77
N ALA A 256 -12.35 -7.00 -16.37
CA ALA A 256 -12.52 -5.92 -17.35
C ALA A 256 -13.35 -6.30 -18.60
N HIS A 257 -13.28 -7.56 -19.03
CA HIS A 257 -14.04 -8.08 -20.18
C HIS A 257 -15.37 -8.77 -19.79
N CYS A 258 -15.70 -8.84 -18.51
CA CYS A 258 -16.96 -9.38 -18.00
C CYS A 258 -17.70 -8.33 -17.15
N ARG A 259 -18.98 -8.58 -16.83
CA ARG A 259 -19.71 -7.78 -15.83
C ARG A 259 -19.77 -8.46 -14.48
N ASP A 260 -19.50 -9.75 -14.43
CA ASP A 260 -19.49 -10.52 -13.20
C ASP A 260 -18.38 -10.02 -12.28
N ARG A 261 -18.69 -10.06 -10.99
CA ARG A 261 -17.74 -9.76 -9.92
C ARG A 261 -17.40 -11.04 -9.20
N VAL A 262 -16.15 -11.15 -8.80
CA VAL A 262 -15.60 -12.31 -8.12
C VAL A 262 -14.95 -11.88 -6.80
N GLU A 263 -14.79 -12.84 -5.90
CA GLU A 263 -14.01 -12.67 -4.67
C GLU A 263 -12.51 -12.73 -4.99
N LEU A 264 -11.65 -12.31 -4.05
CA LEU A 264 -10.20 -12.43 -4.26
C LEU A 264 -9.76 -13.89 -4.38
N CYS A 265 -10.36 -14.80 -3.60
CA CYS A 265 -10.06 -16.22 -3.60
C CYS A 265 -10.47 -16.94 -4.91
N ASP A 266 -11.37 -16.36 -5.70
CA ASP A 266 -11.76 -16.92 -6.99
C ASP A 266 -10.77 -16.59 -8.12
N ILE A 267 -9.98 -15.51 -7.97
CA ILE A 267 -9.12 -15.00 -9.04
C ILE A 267 -8.05 -16.02 -9.46
N PRO A 268 -7.31 -16.70 -8.53
CA PRO A 268 -6.29 -17.67 -8.91
C PRO A 268 -6.81 -18.84 -9.75
N ASN A 269 -8.09 -19.20 -9.65
CA ASN A 269 -8.69 -20.28 -10.46
C ASN A 269 -8.67 -19.97 -11.97
N ALA A 270 -8.73 -18.69 -12.35
CA ALA A 270 -8.62 -18.26 -13.74
C ALA A 270 -7.15 -18.16 -14.23
N TYR A 271 -6.19 -18.20 -13.31
CA TYR A 271 -4.76 -18.01 -13.56
C TYR A 271 -3.92 -18.98 -12.72
N PRO A 272 -4.06 -20.30 -12.92
CA PRO A 272 -3.34 -21.28 -12.11
C PRO A 272 -1.83 -21.08 -12.26
N CYS A 273 -1.14 -20.87 -11.14
CA CYS A 273 0.31 -20.85 -11.10
C CYS A 273 0.79 -22.31 -11.06
N GLU A 274 1.53 -22.77 -12.06
CA GLU A 274 2.25 -24.05 -11.96
C GLU A 274 3.41 -23.87 -10.95
N GLU A 275 3.14 -23.98 -9.66
CA GLU A 275 4.22 -24.03 -8.67
C GLU A 275 4.97 -25.37 -8.77
N LYS A 276 6.06 -25.38 -9.56
CA LYS A 276 7.15 -26.32 -9.30
C LYS A 276 7.91 -25.78 -8.10
N GLY A 277 7.77 -26.49 -6.98
CA GLY A 277 8.33 -26.14 -5.69
C GLY A 277 9.76 -25.60 -5.78
N ASN A 278 9.92 -24.35 -5.38
CA ASN A 278 11.03 -23.94 -4.54
C ASN A 278 10.66 -22.65 -3.84
N SER A 279 10.53 -22.77 -2.52
CA SER A 279 10.51 -21.67 -1.57
C SER A 279 11.79 -20.84 -1.75
N SER A 280 11.70 -19.78 -2.54
CA SER A 280 12.74 -18.78 -2.67
C SER A 280 12.09 -17.45 -3.05
N SER A 281 11.80 -16.66 -2.02
CA SER A 281 11.67 -15.18 -2.04
C SER A 281 11.02 -14.58 -3.30
N TRP A 282 9.69 -14.68 -3.35
CA TRP A 282 8.84 -13.67 -3.98
C TRP A 282 8.94 -12.34 -3.23
#